data_AF-A0A177N1S6-F1
#
_entry.id   AF-A0A177N1S6-F1
#
_cell.length_a   1.000
_cell.length_b   1.000
_cell.length_c   1.000
_cell.angle_alpha   90.00
_cell.angle_beta   90.00
_cell.angle_gamma   90.00
#
_symmetry.space_group_name_H-M   'P 1'
#
loop_
_entity.id
_entity.type
_entity.pdbx_description
1 polymer ?
#
loop_
_entity_poly.entity_id
_entity_poly.type
_entity_poly.pdbx_seq_one_letter_code
_entity_poly.pdbx_strand_id
1 'polypeptide(L)'
;MAITPLPDVPQRGDQPDVFIARADAFIAALVQFRSELNDAANAMNLYAVSSVSTTNLTISVASKTLTVEPDKSFMPGQTVKIASTSDGAKWMLGDVMSYDVVTGALVVSVNTIQGSGTFAAWTISLSAPGGASLNGSVSQDFSVRNLYQSLGADIASAGTINLDTATGDTVDVTGTTAINAITLSAGRVKRVRHAGSHLLTHSASLILPGGKNIQTQAGDYSVWIGYPGGVVRCLLFRPAGGLVGALHAKPSVRQTVSYGPVDSNGAAAFGGSTGSTTVTASGTLSVTSANGDSDLNGSIVNPSWTGLNTDGTYYLYLDIAADGTCTTGSTALEPIYQPGGAYSVTNGQCTFNIGEMTMKVGNGSAANQVYRVFVGEVVVASNVVSAITWYALNGRFDAPWTATLPGTATLISNNHNIGVSPRDGEFEVECTTADAGYSVGDRILGPATGSGSLVSKIPCIVTRKTMAVITGSSQAWYIFNKSTGAVATPTSASWKYRMTAKRGW
;
A
#
# COMPACT_ATOMS: atom_id res chain seq x y z
N MET A 1 -52.48 -32.50 41.78
CA MET A 1 -53.54 -32.68 42.79
C MET A 1 -54.21 -31.34 43.04
N ALA A 2 -55.54 -31.29 43.06
CA ALA A 2 -56.28 -30.08 43.41
C ALA A 2 -56.77 -30.21 44.86
N ILE A 3 -56.51 -29.19 45.68
CA ILE A 3 -57.08 -29.08 47.03
C ILE A 3 -58.47 -28.44 46.89
N THR A 4 -59.48 -29.03 47.49
CA THR A 4 -60.84 -28.52 47.46
C THR A 4 -60.91 -27.20 48.24
N PRO A 5 -61.46 -26.10 47.67
CA PRO A 5 -61.62 -24.85 48.40
C PRO A 5 -62.44 -25.04 49.68
N LEU A 6 -61.96 -24.50 50.80
CA LEU A 6 -62.71 -24.51 52.04
C LEU A 6 -64.00 -23.66 51.92
N PRO A 7 -65.10 -24.05 52.56
CA PRO A 7 -66.33 -23.26 52.61
C PRO A 7 -66.13 -21.98 53.42
N ASP A 8 -67.09 -21.04 53.30
CA ASP A 8 -67.06 -19.76 54.01
C ASP A 8 -66.89 -19.96 55.53
N VAL A 9 -65.93 -19.23 56.11
CA VAL A 9 -65.67 -19.28 57.56
C VAL A 9 -66.82 -18.62 58.35
N PRO A 10 -67.26 -19.22 59.48
CA PRO A 10 -68.27 -18.61 60.34
C PRO A 10 -67.78 -17.26 60.90
N GLN A 11 -68.57 -16.20 60.78
CA GLN A 11 -68.21 -14.85 61.21
C GLN A 11 -68.92 -14.48 62.51
N ARG A 12 -68.27 -13.71 63.40
CA ARG A 12 -68.89 -13.26 64.66
C ARG A 12 -70.16 -12.40 64.46
N GLY A 13 -70.34 -11.83 63.28
CA GLY A 13 -71.53 -11.06 62.91
C GLY A 13 -72.68 -11.87 62.30
N ASP A 14 -72.51 -13.18 62.11
CA ASP A 14 -73.55 -14.06 61.58
C ASP A 14 -74.66 -14.27 62.61
N GLN A 15 -75.91 -14.45 62.14
CA GLN A 15 -76.99 -14.89 63.01
C GLN A 15 -76.64 -16.27 63.63
N PRO A 16 -77.09 -16.59 64.85
CA PRO A 16 -76.65 -17.79 65.56
C PRO A 16 -76.81 -19.10 64.79
N ASP A 17 -77.90 -19.24 64.05
CA ASP A 17 -78.20 -20.38 63.18
C ASP A 17 -77.26 -20.46 61.96
N VAL A 18 -76.99 -19.33 61.32
CA VAL A 18 -76.04 -19.21 60.20
C VAL A 18 -74.61 -19.51 60.65
N PHE A 19 -74.23 -19.02 61.84
CA PHE A 19 -72.93 -19.29 62.44
C PHE A 19 -72.72 -20.79 62.68
N ILE A 20 -73.72 -21.46 63.29
CA ILE A 20 -73.67 -22.90 63.57
C ILE A 20 -73.56 -23.68 62.26
N ALA A 21 -74.41 -23.36 61.26
CA ALA A 21 -74.39 -24.05 59.97
C ALA A 21 -73.03 -23.91 59.24
N ARG A 22 -72.43 -22.72 59.26
CA ARG A 22 -71.09 -22.49 58.69
C ARG A 22 -69.99 -23.17 59.49
N ALA A 23 -70.07 -23.17 60.81
CA ALA A 23 -69.10 -23.84 61.67
C ALA A 23 -69.10 -25.36 61.44
N ASP A 24 -70.27 -25.98 61.34
CA ASP A 24 -70.40 -27.42 61.06
C ASP A 24 -69.86 -27.77 59.68
N ALA A 25 -70.20 -26.97 58.66
CA ALA A 25 -69.68 -27.15 57.30
C ALA A 25 -68.16 -26.99 57.22
N PHE A 26 -67.61 -25.99 57.92
CA PHE A 26 -66.16 -25.74 57.96
C PHE A 26 -65.42 -26.86 58.69
N ILE A 27 -65.92 -27.32 59.84
CA ILE A 27 -65.32 -28.44 60.59
C ILE A 27 -65.35 -29.72 59.75
N ALA A 28 -66.46 -30.00 59.04
CA ALA A 28 -66.55 -31.14 58.14
C ALA A 28 -65.52 -31.05 56.99
N ALA A 29 -65.37 -29.87 56.38
CA ALA A 29 -64.40 -29.65 55.31
C ALA A 29 -62.94 -29.80 55.77
N LEU A 30 -62.61 -29.46 57.03
CA LEU A 30 -61.25 -29.62 57.56
C LEU A 30 -60.79 -31.09 57.62
N VAL A 31 -61.72 -32.04 57.78
CA VAL A 31 -61.39 -33.48 57.75
C VAL A 31 -60.90 -33.90 56.36
N GLN A 32 -61.60 -33.47 55.31
CA GLN A 32 -61.21 -33.73 53.93
C GLN A 32 -59.91 -32.98 53.56
N PHE A 33 -59.82 -31.70 53.92
CA PHE A 33 -58.64 -30.87 53.68
C PHE A 33 -57.37 -31.48 54.28
N ARG A 34 -57.44 -32.06 55.49
CA ARG A 34 -56.31 -32.78 56.10
C ARG A 34 -55.82 -33.93 55.22
N SER A 35 -56.73 -34.73 54.67
CA SER A 35 -56.37 -35.85 53.80
C SER A 35 -55.71 -35.35 52.52
N GLU A 36 -56.33 -34.38 51.86
CA GLU A 36 -55.82 -33.79 50.62
C GLU A 36 -54.44 -33.14 50.82
N LEU A 37 -54.19 -32.52 51.99
CA LEU A 37 -52.91 -31.89 52.31
C LEU A 37 -51.81 -32.91 52.59
N ASN A 38 -52.13 -34.05 53.21
CA ASN A 38 -51.19 -35.17 53.35
C ASN A 38 -50.81 -35.77 52.00
N ASP A 39 -51.80 -35.97 51.12
CA ASP A 39 -51.57 -36.46 49.77
C ASP A 39 -50.72 -35.47 48.95
N ALA A 40 -50.92 -34.15 49.15
CA ALA A 40 -50.14 -33.12 48.48
C ALA A 40 -48.69 -33.11 48.99
N ALA A 41 -48.49 -33.26 50.30
CA ALA A 41 -47.17 -33.38 50.90
C ALA A 41 -46.42 -34.62 50.38
N ASN A 42 -47.11 -35.75 50.22
CA ASN A 42 -46.54 -36.96 49.60
C ASN A 42 -46.17 -36.73 48.12
N ALA A 43 -47.04 -36.06 47.35
CA ALA A 43 -46.77 -35.74 45.95
C ALA A 43 -45.64 -34.73 45.76
N MET A 44 -45.40 -33.86 46.75
CA MET A 44 -44.31 -32.88 46.77
C MET A 44 -42.99 -33.45 47.28
N ASN A 45 -42.96 -34.70 47.76
CA ASN A 45 -41.73 -35.34 48.20
C ASN A 45 -40.91 -35.78 46.98
N LEU A 46 -40.03 -34.89 46.50
CA LEU A 46 -39.04 -35.23 45.46
C LEU A 46 -38.03 -36.19 46.08
N TYR A 47 -38.16 -37.47 45.80
CA TYR A 47 -37.16 -38.45 46.21
C TYR A 47 -35.87 -38.27 45.42
N ALA A 48 -34.77 -38.84 45.93
CA ALA A 48 -33.48 -38.74 45.25
C ALA A 48 -33.58 -39.26 43.81
N VAL A 49 -33.01 -38.50 42.87
CA VAL A 49 -32.90 -38.85 41.44
C VAL A 49 -31.57 -39.52 41.10
N SER A 50 -30.95 -40.09 42.14
CA SER A 50 -29.77 -40.93 42.05
C SER A 50 -29.95 -42.13 42.98
N SER A 51 -29.37 -43.26 42.59
CA SER A 51 -29.49 -44.52 43.31
C SER A 51 -28.30 -45.43 43.03
N VAL A 52 -28.18 -46.52 43.77
CA VAL A 52 -27.20 -47.58 43.53
C VAL A 52 -27.88 -48.91 43.25
N SER A 53 -27.20 -49.80 42.54
CA SER A 53 -27.68 -51.17 42.28
C SER A 53 -26.56 -52.17 42.39
N THR A 54 -26.85 -53.32 43.00
CA THR A 54 -25.94 -54.49 43.03
C THR A 54 -26.28 -55.53 41.95
N THR A 55 -27.14 -55.19 40.99
CA THR A 55 -27.55 -56.12 39.93
C THR A 55 -26.36 -56.43 39.03
N ASN A 56 -26.09 -57.72 38.81
CA ASN A 56 -25.03 -58.15 37.90
C ASN A 56 -25.44 -57.92 36.44
N LEU A 57 -24.82 -56.96 35.77
CA LEU A 57 -25.15 -56.57 34.40
C LEU A 57 -23.91 -56.57 33.51
N THR A 58 -24.07 -57.06 32.28
CA THR A 58 -23.08 -56.88 31.21
C THR A 58 -23.38 -55.62 30.43
N ILE A 59 -22.37 -54.80 30.16
CA ILE A 59 -22.49 -53.59 29.33
C ILE A 59 -22.87 -54.00 27.90
N SER A 60 -24.05 -53.58 27.44
CA SER A 60 -24.50 -53.76 26.06
C SER A 60 -25.65 -52.80 25.72
N VAL A 61 -25.82 -52.48 24.44
CA VAL A 61 -26.99 -51.73 23.92
C VAL A 61 -28.18 -52.68 23.86
N ALA A 62 -28.98 -52.70 24.92
CA ALA A 62 -30.19 -53.52 25.08
C ALA A 62 -31.03 -53.00 26.25
N SER A 63 -32.26 -53.48 26.40
CA SER A 63 -33.02 -53.26 27.63
C SER A 63 -32.33 -53.94 28.82
N LYS A 64 -32.13 -53.19 29.91
CA LYS A 64 -31.54 -53.66 31.17
C LYS A 64 -32.54 -53.46 32.30
N THR A 65 -32.74 -54.52 33.08
CA THR A 65 -33.52 -54.46 34.32
C THR A 65 -32.55 -54.53 35.49
N LEU A 66 -32.69 -53.62 36.44
CA LEU A 66 -31.89 -53.57 37.66
C LEU A 66 -32.78 -53.26 38.86
N THR A 67 -32.42 -53.80 40.02
CA THR A 67 -33.01 -53.39 41.30
C THR A 67 -32.18 -52.26 41.87
N VAL A 68 -32.77 -51.08 41.96
CA VAL A 68 -32.22 -49.91 42.64
C VAL A 68 -32.88 -49.76 44.02
N GLU A 69 -32.42 -48.82 44.84
CA GLU A 69 -33.11 -48.50 46.09
C GLU A 69 -34.58 -48.08 45.81
N PRO A 70 -35.56 -48.48 46.65
CA PRO A 70 -36.94 -47.99 46.59
C PRO A 70 -37.01 -46.49 46.91
N ASP A 71 -38.20 -45.90 46.78
CA ASP A 71 -38.46 -44.49 47.09
C ASP A 71 -37.51 -43.53 46.34
N LYS A 72 -37.47 -43.64 45.00
CA LYS A 72 -36.77 -42.71 44.09
C LYS A 72 -37.73 -42.05 43.10
N SER A 73 -37.29 -40.99 42.44
CA SER A 73 -38.11 -40.24 41.47
C SER A 73 -37.67 -40.46 40.01
N PHE A 74 -37.46 -41.72 39.61
CA PHE A 74 -37.27 -42.07 38.20
C PHE A 74 -38.63 -42.19 37.50
N MET A 75 -38.78 -41.57 36.34
CA MET A 75 -40.01 -41.62 35.54
C MET A 75 -39.72 -42.10 34.11
N PRO A 76 -40.66 -42.81 33.46
CA PRO A 76 -40.54 -43.18 32.05
C PRO A 76 -40.22 -41.98 31.15
N GLY A 77 -39.27 -42.14 30.23
CA GLY A 77 -38.80 -41.11 29.31
C GLY A 77 -37.65 -40.23 29.84
N GLN A 78 -37.30 -40.32 31.12
CA GLN A 78 -36.09 -39.69 31.64
C GLN A 78 -34.84 -40.45 31.17
N THR A 79 -33.78 -39.74 30.80
CA THR A 79 -32.48 -40.36 30.51
C THR A 79 -31.67 -40.53 31.78
N VAL A 80 -31.13 -41.74 31.99
CA VAL A 80 -30.24 -42.07 33.11
C VAL A 80 -28.90 -42.58 32.63
N LYS A 81 -27.85 -42.28 33.40
CA LYS A 81 -26.53 -42.86 33.29
C LYS A 81 -26.36 -43.91 34.38
N ILE A 82 -25.99 -45.12 33.97
CA ILE A 82 -25.69 -46.28 34.82
C ILE A 82 -24.18 -46.54 34.72
N ALA A 83 -23.41 -46.03 35.68
CA ALA A 83 -21.96 -46.15 35.70
C ALA A 83 -21.50 -47.23 36.68
N SER A 84 -20.48 -48.01 36.31
CA SER A 84 -19.88 -48.97 37.23
C SER A 84 -19.29 -48.22 38.42
N THR A 85 -19.57 -48.70 39.64
CA THR A 85 -19.07 -48.07 40.87
C THR A 85 -17.57 -48.33 41.05
N SER A 86 -17.05 -49.44 40.50
CA SER A 86 -15.63 -49.76 40.56
C SER A 86 -14.79 -49.09 39.48
N ASP A 87 -15.41 -48.67 38.35
CA ASP A 87 -14.75 -47.93 37.27
C ASP A 87 -15.76 -47.02 36.54
N GLY A 88 -15.79 -45.73 36.92
CA GLY A 88 -16.71 -44.75 36.35
C GLY A 88 -16.52 -44.46 34.85
N ALA A 89 -15.43 -44.94 34.23
CA ALA A 89 -15.23 -44.86 32.78
C ALA A 89 -16.04 -45.94 32.02
N LYS A 90 -16.61 -46.92 32.72
CA LYS A 90 -17.45 -47.99 32.17
C LYS A 90 -18.92 -47.71 32.52
N TRP A 91 -19.74 -47.41 31.52
CA TRP A 91 -21.13 -47.02 31.77
C TRP A 91 -22.07 -47.35 30.62
N MET A 92 -23.36 -47.33 30.95
CA MET A 92 -24.50 -47.44 30.03
C MET A 92 -25.37 -46.18 30.20
N LEU A 93 -25.89 -45.64 29.10
CA LEU A 93 -26.82 -44.52 29.11
C LEU A 93 -28.05 -44.89 28.28
N GLY A 94 -29.21 -44.55 28.80
CA GLY A 94 -30.48 -44.95 28.22
C GLY A 94 -31.66 -44.29 28.87
N ASP A 95 -32.83 -44.51 28.29
CA ASP A 95 -34.08 -43.93 28.75
C ASP A 95 -34.81 -44.91 29.67
N VAL A 96 -35.34 -44.40 30.78
CA VAL A 96 -36.16 -45.17 31.71
C VAL A 96 -37.45 -45.59 31.01
N MET A 97 -37.73 -46.88 31.04
CA MET A 97 -38.97 -47.47 30.51
C MET A 97 -40.02 -47.64 31.62
N SER A 98 -39.58 -48.04 32.81
CA SER A 98 -40.44 -48.17 33.99
C SER A 98 -39.61 -48.14 35.28
N TYR A 99 -40.23 -47.69 36.37
CA TYR A 99 -39.69 -47.77 37.72
C TYR A 99 -40.82 -48.12 38.71
N ASP A 100 -40.60 -49.12 39.55
CA ASP A 100 -41.49 -49.47 40.66
C ASP A 100 -40.94 -48.87 41.96
N VAL A 101 -41.68 -47.92 42.54
CA VAL A 101 -41.28 -47.20 43.75
C VAL A 101 -41.20 -48.10 44.99
N VAL A 102 -41.96 -49.19 45.03
CA VAL A 102 -42.03 -50.11 46.17
C VAL A 102 -40.95 -51.17 46.08
N THR A 103 -40.76 -51.76 44.91
CA THR A 103 -39.80 -52.87 44.72
C THR A 103 -38.41 -52.41 44.28
N GLY A 104 -38.25 -51.16 43.83
CA GLY A 104 -37.01 -50.63 43.30
C GLY A 104 -36.64 -51.16 41.91
N ALA A 105 -37.55 -51.88 41.23
CA ALA A 105 -37.29 -52.42 39.90
C ALA A 105 -37.27 -51.28 38.85
N LEU A 106 -36.12 -51.07 38.22
CA LEU A 106 -35.89 -50.06 37.18
C LEU A 106 -35.55 -50.74 35.85
N VAL A 107 -36.29 -50.42 34.80
CA VAL A 107 -36.02 -50.89 33.44
C VAL A 107 -35.54 -49.71 32.59
N VAL A 108 -34.40 -49.87 31.93
CA VAL A 108 -33.78 -48.83 31.10
C VAL A 108 -33.48 -49.39 29.72
N SER A 109 -33.90 -48.68 28.68
CA SER A 109 -33.52 -48.96 27.29
C SER A 109 -32.16 -48.32 27.02
N VAL A 110 -31.08 -49.11 27.10
CA VAL A 110 -29.72 -48.60 26.88
C VAL A 110 -29.48 -48.39 25.39
N ASN A 111 -29.13 -47.15 25.03
CA ASN A 111 -28.85 -46.74 23.65
C ASN A 111 -27.36 -46.40 23.42
N THR A 112 -26.63 -46.02 24.48
CA THR A 112 -25.22 -45.61 24.40
C THR A 112 -24.42 -46.33 25.48
N ILE A 113 -23.23 -46.82 25.14
CA ILE A 113 -22.33 -47.49 26.09
C ILE A 113 -20.92 -46.93 25.97
N GLN A 114 -20.16 -47.00 27.07
CA GLN A 114 -18.72 -46.78 27.06
C GLN A 114 -18.05 -47.92 27.83
N GLY A 115 -17.09 -48.59 27.18
CA GLY A 115 -16.40 -49.75 27.73
C GLY A 115 -17.13 -51.08 27.53
N SER A 116 -16.66 -52.11 28.23
CA SER A 116 -17.15 -53.49 28.16
C SER A 116 -16.94 -54.18 29.52
N GLY A 117 -17.59 -55.34 29.73
CA GLY A 117 -17.47 -56.14 30.95
C GLY A 117 -18.80 -56.35 31.67
N THR A 118 -18.75 -57.19 32.71
CA THR A 118 -19.88 -57.50 33.59
C THR A 118 -19.55 -57.01 34.99
N PHE A 119 -20.43 -56.18 35.55
CA PHE A 119 -20.23 -55.57 36.88
C PHE A 119 -21.47 -55.78 37.74
N ALA A 120 -21.24 -55.91 39.04
CA ALA A 120 -22.27 -56.14 40.05
C ALA A 120 -22.48 -54.94 40.99
N ALA A 121 -21.97 -53.76 40.65
CA ALA A 121 -22.14 -52.54 41.44
C ALA A 121 -22.25 -51.33 40.51
N TRP A 122 -23.38 -50.62 40.57
CA TRP A 122 -23.74 -49.53 39.67
C TRP A 122 -24.19 -48.30 40.45
N THR A 123 -23.81 -47.12 39.96
CA THR A 123 -24.37 -45.83 40.35
C THR A 123 -25.24 -45.32 39.23
N ILE A 124 -26.47 -44.94 39.56
CA ILE A 124 -27.51 -44.47 38.63
C ILE A 124 -27.76 -43.00 38.91
N SER A 125 -27.74 -42.16 37.89
CA SER A 125 -28.07 -40.73 37.98
C SER A 125 -28.84 -40.27 36.75
N LEU A 126 -29.67 -39.24 36.89
CA LEU A 126 -30.19 -38.50 35.73
C LEU A 126 -29.04 -37.98 34.85
N SER A 127 -29.26 -37.95 33.54
CA SER A 127 -28.33 -37.43 32.55
C SER A 127 -29.09 -36.69 31.46
N ALA A 128 -28.40 -35.84 30.69
CA ALA A 128 -28.92 -35.38 29.42
C ALA A 128 -29.05 -36.57 28.43
N PRO A 129 -30.00 -36.52 27.47
CA PRO A 129 -30.08 -37.47 26.37
C PRO A 129 -28.74 -37.62 25.65
N GLY A 130 -28.23 -38.84 25.53
CA GLY A 130 -26.98 -39.12 24.83
C GLY A 130 -27.11 -38.83 23.33
N GLY A 131 -26.06 -38.29 22.71
CA GLY A 131 -26.03 -38.05 21.26
C GLY A 131 -26.38 -36.62 20.82
N ALA A 132 -26.67 -35.70 21.75
CA ALA A 132 -26.60 -34.28 21.42
C ALA A 132 -25.12 -33.90 21.24
N SER A 133 -24.61 -34.00 20.00
CA SER A 133 -23.54 -33.09 19.63
C SER A 133 -24.07 -31.69 19.92
N LEU A 134 -23.44 -30.97 20.85
CA LEU A 134 -23.52 -29.52 20.85
C LEU A 134 -22.81 -29.06 19.58
N ASN A 135 -23.48 -29.21 18.44
CA ASN A 135 -23.06 -28.78 17.12
C ASN A 135 -23.20 -27.26 17.02
N GLY A 136 -22.59 -26.60 17.99
CA GLY A 136 -22.65 -25.19 18.32
C GLY A 136 -21.60 -24.88 19.38
N SER A 137 -20.41 -25.50 19.28
CA SER A 137 -19.28 -25.08 20.09
C SER A 137 -18.71 -23.81 19.49
N VAL A 138 -19.02 -22.67 20.12
CA VAL A 138 -18.39 -21.36 19.89
C VAL A 138 -16.86 -21.40 19.97
N SER A 139 -16.24 -22.50 20.41
CA SER A 139 -14.78 -22.65 20.46
C SER A 139 -14.15 -23.13 19.13
N GLN A 140 -14.90 -23.79 18.24
CA GLN A 140 -14.39 -24.16 16.91
C GLN A 140 -14.48 -22.99 15.91
N ASP A 141 -15.19 -21.92 16.28
CA ASP A 141 -15.41 -20.77 15.42
C ASP A 141 -14.33 -19.67 15.54
N PHE A 142 -13.61 -19.60 16.67
CA PHE A 142 -12.54 -18.60 16.83
C PHE A 142 -11.15 -19.10 16.43
N SER A 143 -10.90 -20.42 16.41
CA SER A 143 -9.60 -20.95 15.96
C SER A 143 -9.51 -21.10 14.44
N VAL A 144 -10.65 -21.22 13.74
CA VAL A 144 -10.71 -21.25 12.26
C VAL A 144 -10.87 -19.84 11.68
N ARG A 145 -11.40 -18.89 12.45
CA ARG A 145 -11.58 -17.53 12.00
C ARG A 145 -10.67 -16.55 12.75
N ASN A 146 -9.40 -16.56 12.37
CA ASN A 146 -8.81 -15.27 12.03
C ASN A 146 -9.61 -14.76 10.82
N LEU A 147 -10.77 -14.13 11.07
CA LEU A 147 -11.78 -13.71 10.06
C LEU A 147 -11.20 -12.84 8.94
N TYR A 148 -9.95 -12.43 9.07
CA TYR A 148 -9.25 -11.58 8.14
C TYR A 148 -7.95 -12.20 7.64
N GLN A 149 -7.65 -13.50 7.74
CA GLN A 149 -6.37 -14.05 7.22
C GLN A 149 -6.40 -15.50 6.70
N SER A 150 -7.56 -16.15 6.53
CA SER A 150 -7.59 -17.48 5.90
C SER A 150 -7.10 -17.40 4.45
N LEU A 151 -5.98 -18.05 4.16
CA LEU A 151 -5.42 -18.20 2.81
C LEU A 151 -6.17 -19.30 2.08
N GLY A 152 -6.81 -18.95 0.97
CA GLY A 152 -7.46 -19.89 0.07
C GLY A 152 -6.47 -20.54 -0.89
N ALA A 153 -6.93 -21.55 -1.64
CA ALA A 153 -6.15 -22.19 -2.68
C ALA A 153 -5.79 -21.20 -3.79
N ASP A 154 -4.63 -21.42 -4.40
CA ASP A 154 -4.15 -20.62 -5.54
C ASP A 154 -5.15 -20.65 -6.70
N ILE A 155 -5.38 -19.49 -7.31
CA ILE A 155 -6.23 -19.34 -8.48
C ILE A 155 -5.34 -18.98 -9.67
N ALA A 156 -5.32 -19.82 -10.70
CA ALA A 156 -4.59 -19.50 -11.91
C ALA A 156 -5.24 -18.30 -12.63
N SER A 157 -4.42 -17.34 -13.07
CA SER A 157 -4.82 -16.22 -13.91
C SER A 157 -5.41 -16.74 -15.22
N ALA A 158 -6.56 -16.19 -15.62
CA ALA A 158 -7.28 -16.52 -16.84
C ALA A 158 -8.08 -15.30 -17.31
N GLY A 159 -8.62 -15.34 -18.53
CA GLY A 159 -9.45 -14.26 -19.07
C GLY A 159 -10.59 -13.84 -18.14
N THR A 160 -11.18 -14.80 -17.42
CA THR A 160 -12.09 -14.57 -16.30
C THR A 160 -11.64 -15.40 -15.11
N ILE A 161 -11.51 -14.78 -13.92
CA ILE A 161 -11.27 -15.49 -12.66
C ILE A 161 -12.49 -15.38 -11.74
N ASN A 162 -12.73 -16.41 -10.92
CA ASN A 162 -13.85 -16.43 -9.98
C ASN A 162 -13.35 -16.34 -8.53
N LEU A 163 -13.59 -15.20 -7.89
CA LEU A 163 -13.21 -14.96 -6.49
C LEU A 163 -14.34 -15.33 -5.51
N ASP A 164 -15.56 -15.60 -5.99
CA ASP A 164 -16.65 -16.09 -5.14
C ASP A 164 -16.45 -17.53 -4.67
N THR A 165 -15.75 -18.33 -5.47
CA THR A 165 -15.41 -19.73 -5.17
C THR A 165 -14.11 -19.89 -4.40
N ALA A 166 -13.44 -18.78 -4.05
CA ALA A 166 -12.22 -18.80 -3.27
C ALA A 166 -12.46 -19.43 -1.89
N THR A 167 -11.61 -20.38 -1.50
CA THR A 167 -11.72 -21.09 -0.21
C THR A 167 -11.27 -20.25 1.00
N GLY A 168 -10.68 -19.07 0.75
CA GLY A 168 -10.25 -18.11 1.78
C GLY A 168 -10.53 -16.66 1.37
N ASP A 169 -10.30 -15.72 2.29
CA ASP A 169 -10.50 -14.28 2.07
C ASP A 169 -9.26 -13.58 1.53
N THR A 170 -8.13 -14.28 1.55
CA THR A 170 -6.92 -13.95 0.80
C THR A 170 -6.61 -15.11 -0.14
N VAL A 171 -6.29 -14.84 -1.40
CA VAL A 171 -5.86 -15.86 -2.37
C VAL A 171 -4.65 -15.39 -3.14
N ASP A 172 -3.81 -16.32 -3.57
CA ASP A 172 -2.71 -16.05 -4.47
C ASP A 172 -3.18 -16.31 -5.91
N VAL A 173 -3.05 -15.30 -6.78
CA VAL A 173 -3.32 -15.45 -8.22
C VAL A 173 -2.00 -15.74 -8.94
N THR A 174 -1.90 -16.93 -9.50
CA THR A 174 -0.68 -17.47 -10.14
C THR A 174 -0.77 -17.43 -11.67
N GLY A 175 0.36 -17.42 -12.37
CA GLY A 175 0.38 -17.40 -13.85
C GLY A 175 0.45 -15.99 -14.47
N THR A 176 0.43 -15.95 -15.81
CA THR A 176 0.74 -14.76 -16.62
C THR A 176 -0.36 -14.38 -17.62
N THR A 177 -1.51 -15.06 -17.59
CA THR A 177 -2.62 -14.80 -18.52
C THR A 177 -3.35 -13.52 -18.12
N ALA A 178 -3.65 -12.65 -19.09
CA ALA A 178 -4.41 -11.43 -18.83
C ALA A 178 -5.80 -11.74 -18.26
N ILE A 179 -6.21 -10.95 -17.26
CA ILE A 179 -7.50 -11.03 -16.58
C ILE A 179 -8.36 -9.87 -17.08
N ASN A 180 -9.44 -10.21 -17.77
CA ASN A 180 -10.39 -9.25 -18.35
C ASN A 180 -11.67 -9.11 -17.52
N ALA A 181 -11.98 -10.10 -16.69
CA ALA A 181 -13.14 -10.11 -15.82
C ALA A 181 -12.86 -10.84 -14.51
N ILE A 182 -13.54 -10.41 -13.44
CA ILE A 182 -13.54 -11.05 -12.13
C ILE A 182 -14.99 -11.28 -11.73
N THR A 183 -15.32 -12.49 -11.26
CA THR A 183 -16.63 -12.78 -10.64
C THR A 183 -16.51 -12.64 -9.13
N LEU A 184 -17.28 -11.72 -8.55
CA LEU A 184 -17.40 -11.51 -7.11
C LEU A 184 -18.80 -10.94 -6.79
N SER A 185 -19.53 -11.60 -5.91
CA SER A 185 -20.91 -11.26 -5.59
C SER A 185 -20.99 -9.94 -4.82
N ALA A 186 -22.12 -9.23 -4.98
CA ALA A 186 -22.32 -7.91 -4.39
C ALA A 186 -22.08 -7.92 -2.86
N GLY A 187 -21.29 -6.95 -2.39
CA GLY A 187 -20.96 -6.78 -0.97
C GLY A 187 -19.83 -7.66 -0.44
N ARG A 188 -19.31 -8.62 -1.23
CA ARG A 188 -18.17 -9.45 -0.82
C ARG A 188 -16.85 -8.75 -1.10
N VAL A 189 -15.87 -8.99 -0.22
CA VAL A 189 -14.51 -8.45 -0.32
C VAL A 189 -13.50 -9.58 -0.34
N LYS A 190 -12.52 -9.52 -1.26
CA LYS A 190 -11.42 -10.48 -1.34
C LYS A 190 -10.08 -9.75 -1.48
N ARG A 191 -9.07 -10.25 -0.77
CA ARG A 191 -7.67 -9.84 -0.98
C ARG A 191 -7.01 -10.80 -1.94
N VAL A 192 -6.24 -10.25 -2.85
CA VAL A 192 -5.48 -11.02 -3.83
C VAL A 192 -4.03 -10.62 -3.71
N ARG A 193 -3.15 -11.61 -3.59
CA ARG A 193 -1.73 -11.43 -3.87
C ARG A 193 -1.48 -11.90 -5.29
N HIS A 194 -0.83 -11.08 -6.11
CA HIS A 194 -0.45 -11.46 -7.46
C HIS A 194 0.90 -12.18 -7.39
N ALA A 195 0.91 -13.49 -7.61
CA ALA A 195 2.13 -14.31 -7.57
C ALA A 195 2.82 -14.39 -8.94
N GLY A 196 2.11 -14.11 -10.03
CA GLY A 196 2.66 -13.99 -11.38
C GLY A 196 2.42 -12.61 -11.99
N SER A 197 3.11 -12.31 -13.10
CA SER A 197 2.96 -11.05 -13.85
C SER A 197 1.89 -11.21 -14.93
N HIS A 198 0.72 -10.60 -14.71
CA HIS A 198 -0.40 -10.60 -15.64
C HIS A 198 -1.03 -9.20 -15.78
N LEU A 199 -1.68 -8.94 -16.91
CA LEU A 199 -2.39 -7.70 -17.16
C LEU A 199 -3.81 -7.75 -16.56
N LEU A 200 -4.18 -6.75 -15.76
CA LEU A 200 -5.56 -6.46 -15.39
C LEU A 200 -6.14 -5.47 -16.40
N THR A 201 -7.16 -5.87 -17.14
CA THR A 201 -7.78 -5.02 -18.18
C THR A 201 -8.97 -4.26 -17.61
N HIS A 202 -8.89 -2.92 -17.59
CA HIS A 202 -9.98 -2.07 -17.13
C HIS A 202 -11.17 -2.13 -18.09
N SER A 203 -12.38 -2.24 -17.53
CA SER A 203 -13.64 -2.15 -18.26
C SER A 203 -14.75 -1.58 -17.37
N ALA A 204 -15.96 -1.44 -17.92
CA ALA A 204 -17.14 -1.05 -17.14
C ALA A 204 -17.50 -2.08 -16.05
N SER A 205 -17.17 -3.35 -16.25
CA SER A 205 -17.45 -4.44 -15.31
C SER A 205 -16.26 -4.78 -14.40
N LEU A 206 -15.04 -4.35 -14.77
CA LEU A 206 -13.83 -4.50 -13.96
C LEU A 206 -13.17 -3.12 -13.76
N ILE A 207 -13.51 -2.48 -12.65
CA ILE A 207 -13.09 -1.11 -12.35
C ILE A 207 -11.75 -1.13 -11.61
N LEU A 208 -10.73 -0.53 -12.21
CA LEU A 208 -9.39 -0.43 -11.64
C LEU A 208 -9.11 1.00 -11.14
N PRO A 209 -8.25 1.18 -10.12
CA PRO A 209 -7.80 2.50 -9.70
C PRO A 209 -7.23 3.30 -10.88
N GLY A 210 -7.65 4.56 -11.03
CA GLY A 210 -7.20 5.45 -12.11
C GLY A 210 -7.79 5.16 -13.49
N GLY A 211 -8.71 4.20 -13.63
CA GLY A 211 -9.42 3.92 -14.88
C GLY A 211 -8.53 3.43 -16.03
N LYS A 212 -7.41 2.78 -15.72
CA LYS A 212 -6.44 2.27 -16.68
C LYS A 212 -6.09 0.81 -16.40
N ASN A 213 -5.61 0.10 -17.41
CA ASN A 213 -5.08 -1.25 -17.26
C ASN A 213 -3.87 -1.23 -16.29
N ILE A 214 -3.71 -2.30 -15.51
CA ILE A 214 -2.61 -2.44 -14.55
C ILE A 214 -1.82 -3.70 -14.90
N GLN A 215 -0.55 -3.56 -15.25
CA GLN A 215 0.37 -4.70 -15.34
C GLN A 215 0.81 -5.06 -13.92
N THR A 216 0.50 -6.27 -13.48
CA THR A 216 0.91 -6.77 -12.16
C THR A 216 2.32 -7.34 -12.20
N GLN A 217 2.98 -7.39 -11.05
CA GLN A 217 4.21 -8.10 -10.79
C GLN A 217 4.02 -9.08 -9.63
N ALA A 218 4.83 -10.13 -9.59
CA ALA A 218 4.90 -11.04 -8.45
C ALA A 218 5.17 -10.27 -7.15
N GLY A 219 4.26 -10.40 -6.18
CA GLY A 219 4.31 -9.73 -4.88
C GLY A 219 3.32 -8.56 -4.72
N ASP A 220 2.61 -8.13 -5.77
CA ASP A 220 1.60 -7.08 -5.66
C ASP A 220 0.40 -7.54 -4.83
N TYR A 221 -0.28 -6.60 -4.16
CA TYR A 221 -1.51 -6.86 -3.41
C TYR A 221 -2.66 -6.01 -3.90
N SER A 222 -3.85 -6.60 -4.00
CA SER A 222 -5.08 -5.90 -4.35
C SER A 222 -6.25 -6.29 -3.44
N VAL A 223 -7.21 -5.37 -3.29
CA VAL A 223 -8.46 -5.58 -2.55
C VAL A 223 -9.62 -5.36 -3.49
N TRP A 224 -10.48 -6.36 -3.64
CA TRP A 224 -11.61 -6.36 -4.56
C TRP A 224 -12.93 -6.35 -3.81
N ILE A 225 -13.91 -5.60 -4.31
CA ILE A 225 -15.28 -5.59 -3.83
C ILE A 225 -16.26 -5.80 -4.99
N GLY A 226 -17.25 -6.68 -4.77
CA GLY A 226 -18.34 -6.91 -5.71
C GLY A 226 -19.46 -5.89 -5.54
N TYR A 227 -20.03 -5.44 -6.65
CA TYR A 227 -21.22 -4.58 -6.73
C TYR A 227 -22.37 -5.29 -7.46
N PRO A 228 -23.61 -4.80 -7.33
CA PRO A 228 -24.73 -5.28 -8.14
C PRO A 228 -24.44 -5.20 -9.64
N GLY A 229 -25.09 -6.05 -10.43
CA GLY A 229 -24.91 -6.08 -11.90
C GLY A 229 -23.63 -6.75 -12.38
N GLY A 230 -22.93 -7.51 -11.52
CA GLY A 230 -21.69 -8.22 -11.88
C GLY A 230 -20.47 -7.32 -12.01
N VAL A 231 -20.55 -6.09 -11.51
CA VAL A 231 -19.44 -5.13 -11.50
C VAL A 231 -18.51 -5.46 -10.34
N VAL A 232 -17.21 -5.56 -10.60
CA VAL A 232 -16.18 -5.76 -9.58
C VAL A 232 -15.23 -4.57 -9.60
N ARG A 233 -14.94 -4.01 -8.43
CA ARG A 233 -14.04 -2.86 -8.26
C ARG A 233 -12.83 -3.25 -7.43
N CYS A 234 -11.65 -2.88 -7.90
CA CYS A 234 -10.45 -2.88 -7.08
C CYS A 234 -10.46 -1.61 -6.21
N LEU A 235 -10.63 -1.78 -4.90
CA LEU A 235 -10.67 -0.71 -3.91
C LEU A 235 -9.27 -0.16 -3.64
N LEU A 236 -8.27 -1.03 -3.60
CA LEU A 236 -6.88 -0.69 -3.35
C LEU A 236 -5.97 -1.62 -4.14
N PHE A 237 -4.96 -1.05 -4.79
CA PHE A 237 -3.87 -1.78 -5.41
C PHE A 237 -2.56 -1.26 -4.80
N ARG A 238 -1.78 -2.15 -4.20
CA ARG A 238 -0.48 -1.86 -3.63
C ARG A 238 0.59 -2.63 -4.42
N PRO A 239 1.40 -1.95 -5.24
CA PRO A 239 2.55 -2.57 -5.87
C PRO A 239 3.60 -3.04 -4.84
N ALA A 240 4.24 -4.17 -5.11
CA ALA A 240 5.29 -4.77 -4.30
C ALA A 240 6.50 -3.85 -4.14
N GLY A 241 6.81 -3.07 -5.18
CA GLY A 241 7.88 -2.08 -5.21
C GLY A 241 7.63 -0.80 -4.40
N GLY A 242 6.54 -0.73 -3.61
CA GLY A 242 6.06 0.52 -2.99
C GLY A 242 5.23 1.34 -3.98
N LEU A 243 4.45 2.34 -3.50
CA LEU A 243 3.59 3.18 -4.34
C LEU A 243 4.40 3.88 -5.45
N VAL A 244 4.57 3.24 -6.60
CA VAL A 244 5.10 3.89 -7.80
C VAL A 244 3.89 4.55 -8.48
N GLY A 245 3.48 5.69 -7.92
CA GLY A 245 2.25 6.38 -8.27
C GLY A 245 2.23 7.82 -7.76
N ALA A 246 3.05 8.66 -8.40
CA ALA A 246 2.90 10.11 -8.51
C ALA A 246 2.68 10.94 -7.23
N LEU A 247 3.63 10.91 -6.28
CA LEU A 247 4.26 12.19 -5.98
C LEU A 247 5.24 12.46 -7.12
N HIS A 248 4.74 12.92 -8.27
CA HIS A 248 5.57 13.77 -9.11
C HIS A 248 5.76 15.05 -8.28
N ALA A 249 6.69 15.01 -7.33
CA ALA A 249 7.47 16.19 -7.06
C ALA A 249 7.96 16.61 -8.45
N LYS A 250 7.46 17.75 -8.96
CA LYS A 250 8.07 18.37 -10.13
C LYS A 250 9.57 18.26 -9.88
N PRO A 251 10.36 17.51 -10.68
CA PRO A 251 11.79 17.67 -10.55
C PRO A 251 12.02 19.17 -10.67
N SER A 252 12.77 19.74 -9.74
CA SER A 252 12.96 21.19 -9.66
C SER A 252 13.55 21.77 -10.96
N VAL A 253 13.95 20.91 -11.90
CA VAL A 253 14.34 21.23 -13.27
C VAL A 253 13.72 20.23 -14.26
N ARG A 254 13.13 20.75 -15.34
CA ARG A 254 12.45 20.00 -16.41
C ARG A 254 13.24 20.10 -17.72
N GLN A 255 12.87 19.32 -18.72
CA GLN A 255 13.48 19.37 -20.06
C GLN A 255 15.01 19.20 -20.04
N THR A 256 15.52 18.24 -19.25
CA THR A 256 16.95 18.09 -18.96
C THR A 256 17.33 16.65 -18.63
N VAL A 257 18.64 16.37 -18.64
CA VAL A 257 19.20 15.16 -18.03
C VAL A 257 19.20 15.36 -16.52
N SER A 258 18.42 14.56 -15.80
CA SER A 258 18.29 14.66 -14.34
C SER A 258 19.35 13.84 -13.61
N TYR A 259 19.86 12.79 -14.25
CA TYR A 259 20.88 11.90 -13.69
C TYR A 259 21.78 11.33 -14.79
N GLY A 260 23.06 11.16 -14.47
CA GLY A 260 24.06 10.55 -15.33
C GLY A 260 25.45 10.59 -14.68
N PRO A 261 26.47 9.94 -15.29
CA PRO A 261 27.84 10.02 -14.80
C PRO A 261 28.37 11.45 -14.74
N VAL A 262 29.13 11.75 -13.69
CA VAL A 262 29.79 13.04 -13.47
C VAL A 262 31.29 12.88 -13.27
N ASP A 263 32.06 13.92 -13.58
CA ASP A 263 33.47 14.00 -13.22
C ASP A 263 33.67 14.38 -11.74
N SER A 264 34.94 14.51 -11.32
CA SER A 264 35.28 14.91 -9.95
C SER A 264 34.82 16.31 -9.56
N ASN A 265 34.46 17.14 -10.54
CA ASN A 265 33.94 18.50 -10.33
C ASN A 265 32.40 18.54 -10.40
N GLY A 266 31.74 17.39 -10.59
CA GLY A 266 30.29 17.31 -10.74
C GLY A 266 29.76 17.71 -12.11
N ALA A 267 30.63 17.93 -13.11
CA ALA A 267 30.23 18.20 -14.48
C ALA A 267 29.82 16.92 -15.21
N ALA A 268 28.94 17.03 -16.20
CA ALA A 268 28.47 15.89 -16.98
C ALA A 268 29.64 15.18 -17.70
N ALA A 269 29.80 13.89 -17.42
CA ALA A 269 30.91 13.08 -17.92
C ALA A 269 30.40 11.75 -18.49
N PHE A 270 29.46 11.82 -19.42
CA PHE A 270 28.77 10.63 -19.95
C PHE A 270 29.66 9.73 -20.82
N GLY A 271 30.96 10.00 -20.99
CA GLY A 271 31.87 9.15 -21.76
C GLY A 271 31.83 9.39 -23.28
N GLY A 272 32.12 8.35 -24.06
CA GLY A 272 32.28 8.41 -25.50
C GLY A 272 33.72 8.65 -25.97
N SER A 273 34.02 8.25 -27.20
CA SER A 273 35.34 8.39 -27.83
C SER A 273 35.23 9.13 -29.16
N THR A 274 36.21 9.97 -29.48
CA THR A 274 36.40 10.56 -30.81
C THR A 274 36.99 9.53 -31.79
N GLY A 275 37.04 9.86 -33.08
CA GLY A 275 37.62 9.02 -34.13
C GLY A 275 36.69 7.91 -34.65
N SER A 276 35.43 7.91 -34.24
CA SER A 276 34.39 6.96 -34.69
C SER A 276 33.18 7.71 -35.26
N THR A 277 32.34 7.02 -36.03
CA THR A 277 31.02 7.49 -36.47
C THR A 277 29.91 7.22 -35.45
N THR A 278 30.30 6.67 -34.29
CA THR A 278 29.41 6.34 -33.18
C THR A 278 29.95 6.91 -31.88
N VAL A 279 29.06 7.54 -31.10
CA VAL A 279 29.34 7.94 -29.72
C VAL A 279 28.47 7.10 -28.80
N THR A 280 29.10 6.38 -27.89
CA THR A 280 28.41 5.61 -26.85
C THR A 280 28.69 6.25 -25.50
N ALA A 281 27.63 6.71 -24.84
CA ALA A 281 27.75 7.13 -23.46
C ALA A 281 27.92 5.92 -22.54
N SER A 282 28.53 6.12 -21.39
CA SER A 282 28.66 5.15 -20.30
C SER A 282 27.58 5.37 -19.25
N GLY A 283 27.21 4.28 -18.56
CA GLY A 283 26.28 4.33 -17.43
C GLY A 283 24.83 4.60 -17.84
N THR A 284 24.02 4.93 -16.84
CA THR A 284 22.60 5.23 -17.03
C THR A 284 22.40 6.73 -17.16
N LEU A 285 21.68 7.15 -18.20
CA LEU A 285 21.13 8.51 -18.29
C LEU A 285 19.65 8.46 -17.94
N SER A 286 19.23 9.34 -17.04
CA SER A 286 17.81 9.62 -16.79
C SER A 286 17.49 11.03 -17.27
N VAL A 287 16.41 11.14 -18.02
CA VAL A 287 15.96 12.37 -18.65
C VAL A 287 14.53 12.68 -18.25
N THR A 288 14.21 13.96 -18.26
CA THR A 288 12.86 14.47 -18.01
C THR A 288 12.49 15.40 -19.16
N SER A 289 11.45 15.06 -19.93
CA SER A 289 10.91 15.92 -20.98
C SER A 289 9.63 16.60 -20.50
N ALA A 290 9.50 17.89 -20.78
CA ALA A 290 8.31 18.64 -20.38
C ALA A 290 7.10 18.32 -21.27
N ASN A 291 5.92 18.20 -20.65
CA ASN A 291 4.64 17.93 -21.28
C ASN A 291 3.52 18.79 -20.67
N GLY A 292 3.61 20.10 -20.87
CA GLY A 292 2.66 21.05 -20.26
C GLY A 292 2.81 21.07 -18.74
N ASP A 293 1.75 20.71 -18.01
CA ASP A 293 1.73 20.68 -16.55
C ASP A 293 2.39 19.43 -15.93
N SER A 294 2.70 18.43 -16.76
CA SER A 294 3.30 17.15 -16.37
C SER A 294 4.65 16.93 -17.05
N ASP A 295 5.47 16.04 -16.51
CA ASP A 295 6.74 15.63 -17.12
C ASP A 295 6.66 14.17 -17.53
N LEU A 296 7.36 13.83 -18.60
CA LEU A 296 7.64 12.46 -18.97
C LEU A 296 9.09 12.14 -18.62
N ASN A 297 9.27 11.15 -17.75
CA ASN A 297 10.58 10.67 -17.32
C ASN A 297 10.96 9.44 -18.13
N GLY A 298 12.23 9.34 -18.49
CA GLY A 298 12.77 8.16 -19.16
C GLY A 298 14.19 7.87 -18.76
N SER A 299 14.63 6.64 -19.02
CA SER A 299 16.01 6.23 -18.77
C SER A 299 16.53 5.26 -19.82
N ILE A 300 17.84 5.30 -20.05
CA ILE A 300 18.55 4.39 -20.93
C ILE A 300 19.96 4.13 -20.39
N VAL A 301 20.43 2.90 -20.56
CA VAL A 301 21.76 2.46 -20.16
C VAL A 301 22.65 2.39 -21.41
N ASN A 302 23.84 2.98 -21.32
CA ASN A 302 24.84 3.05 -22.37
C ASN A 302 24.30 3.49 -23.75
N PRO A 303 23.56 4.62 -23.85
CA PRO A 303 22.98 5.05 -25.12
C PRO A 303 24.05 5.29 -26.19
N SER A 304 23.78 4.86 -27.42
CA SER A 304 24.70 4.97 -28.55
C SER A 304 24.08 5.74 -29.72
N TRP A 305 24.73 6.83 -30.12
CA TRP A 305 24.38 7.63 -31.29
C TRP A 305 25.26 7.23 -32.47
N THR A 306 24.65 6.70 -33.53
CA THR A 306 25.32 6.21 -34.74
C THR A 306 25.06 7.15 -35.92
N GLY A 307 25.73 6.92 -37.05
CA GLY A 307 25.50 7.69 -38.28
C GLY A 307 26.12 9.09 -38.28
N LEU A 308 27.11 9.33 -37.42
CA LEU A 308 27.82 10.61 -37.29
C LEU A 308 28.99 10.64 -38.29
N ASN A 309 28.66 10.64 -39.58
CA ASN A 309 29.61 10.42 -40.67
C ASN A 309 29.69 11.56 -41.71
N THR A 310 28.96 12.65 -41.49
CA THR A 310 28.96 13.83 -42.36
C THR A 310 29.50 15.02 -41.58
N ASP A 311 30.36 15.82 -42.19
CA ASP A 311 30.98 16.96 -41.51
C ASP A 311 29.93 18.01 -41.07
N GLY A 312 30.04 18.45 -39.82
CA GLY A 312 29.08 19.38 -39.22
C GLY A 312 28.95 19.21 -37.72
N THR A 313 28.09 20.03 -37.11
CA THR A 313 27.71 19.88 -35.69
C THR A 313 26.40 19.12 -35.59
N TYR A 314 26.38 18.08 -34.76
CA TYR A 314 25.19 17.29 -34.48
C TYR A 314 24.80 17.42 -33.01
N TYR A 315 23.51 17.61 -32.79
CA TYR A 315 22.88 17.70 -31.47
C TYR A 315 22.31 16.35 -31.10
N LEU A 316 22.82 15.76 -30.03
CA LEU A 316 22.42 14.44 -29.55
C LEU A 316 21.22 14.58 -28.62
N TYR A 317 20.21 13.74 -28.83
CA TYR A 317 19.02 13.72 -28.02
C TYR A 317 18.56 12.30 -27.67
N LEU A 318 17.71 12.24 -26.66
CA LEU A 318 16.92 11.08 -26.30
C LEU A 318 15.44 11.41 -26.50
N ASP A 319 14.73 10.54 -27.21
CA ASP A 319 13.27 10.56 -27.28
C ASP A 319 12.71 9.60 -26.24
N ILE A 320 11.69 10.04 -25.52
CA ILE A 320 11.04 9.25 -24.46
C ILE A 320 9.70 8.72 -24.99
N ALA A 321 9.52 7.41 -24.94
CA ALA A 321 8.26 6.76 -25.27
C ALA A 321 7.28 6.81 -24.08
N ALA A 322 6.00 6.51 -24.34
CA ALA A 322 4.95 6.57 -23.32
C ALA A 322 5.17 5.62 -22.14
N ASP A 323 5.97 4.56 -22.32
CA ASP A 323 6.35 3.58 -21.29
C ASP A 323 7.62 3.99 -20.50
N GLY A 324 8.21 5.16 -20.80
CA GLY A 324 9.44 5.65 -20.16
C GLY A 324 10.73 5.08 -20.75
N THR A 325 10.66 4.25 -21.79
CA THR A 325 11.85 3.83 -22.54
C THR A 325 12.40 5.02 -23.34
N CYS A 326 13.72 5.07 -23.50
CA CYS A 326 14.36 6.09 -24.33
C CYS A 326 15.02 5.49 -25.57
N THR A 327 15.00 6.26 -26.67
CA THR A 327 15.74 5.97 -27.90
C THR A 327 16.69 7.11 -28.22
N THR A 328 17.83 6.79 -28.83
CA THR A 328 18.84 7.77 -29.24
C THR A 328 18.55 8.32 -30.62
N GLY A 329 18.74 9.63 -30.81
CA GLY A 329 18.80 10.23 -32.13
C GLY A 329 19.68 11.48 -32.17
N SER A 330 20.00 11.93 -33.38
CA SER A 330 20.78 13.15 -33.62
C SER A 330 20.11 14.04 -34.66
N THR A 331 20.46 15.32 -34.67
CA THR A 331 20.04 16.28 -35.70
C THR A 331 21.15 17.29 -35.97
N ALA A 332 21.30 17.76 -37.21
CA ALA A 332 22.22 18.82 -37.57
C ALA A 332 21.65 20.23 -37.32
N LEU A 333 20.33 20.33 -37.08
CA LEU A 333 19.66 21.60 -36.81
C LEU A 333 19.70 21.93 -35.33
N GLU A 334 20.18 23.12 -35.01
CA GLU A 334 20.28 23.61 -33.63
C GLU A 334 18.88 23.75 -33.00
N PRO A 335 18.66 23.22 -31.79
CA PRO A 335 17.37 23.34 -31.13
C PRO A 335 17.05 24.80 -30.78
N ILE A 336 15.82 25.21 -31.12
CA ILE A 336 15.30 26.54 -30.81
C ILE A 336 14.60 26.48 -29.45
N TYR A 337 14.97 27.39 -28.55
CA TYR A 337 14.28 27.59 -27.27
C TYR A 337 13.63 28.97 -27.30
N GLN A 338 12.30 29.03 -27.22
CA GLN A 338 11.54 30.28 -27.34
C GLN A 338 10.55 30.44 -26.19
N PRO A 339 10.29 31.68 -25.71
CA PRO A 339 9.32 31.91 -24.63
C PRO A 339 7.87 31.59 -25.02
N GLY A 340 7.57 31.62 -26.33
CA GLY A 340 6.26 31.41 -26.91
C GLY A 340 6.31 31.60 -28.43
N GLY A 341 5.15 31.57 -29.09
CA GLY A 341 5.04 31.80 -30.53
C GLY A 341 4.92 30.52 -31.36
N ALA A 342 4.84 30.68 -32.68
CA ALA A 342 4.67 29.57 -33.62
C ALA A 342 5.89 28.64 -33.60
N TYR A 343 5.64 27.33 -33.64
CA TYR A 343 6.68 26.32 -33.77
C TYR A 343 7.21 26.29 -35.20
N SER A 344 8.51 26.03 -35.36
CA SER A 344 9.08 25.85 -36.70
C SER A 344 8.50 24.59 -37.36
N VAL A 345 8.03 24.73 -38.59
CA VAL A 345 7.58 23.61 -39.43
C VAL A 345 8.69 23.06 -40.31
N THR A 346 9.89 23.67 -40.31
CA THR A 346 11.05 23.19 -41.06
C THR A 346 11.37 21.74 -40.67
N ASN A 347 11.54 20.87 -41.66
CA ASN A 347 11.75 19.45 -41.43
C ASN A 347 12.97 19.20 -40.53
N GLY A 348 12.77 18.47 -39.42
CA GLY A 348 13.80 18.15 -38.44
C GLY A 348 14.14 19.25 -37.44
N GLN A 349 13.58 20.46 -37.58
CA GLN A 349 13.81 21.56 -36.65
C GLN A 349 13.11 21.28 -35.33
N CYS A 350 13.88 21.21 -34.25
CA CYS A 350 13.35 21.06 -32.91
C CYS A 350 13.08 22.45 -32.31
N THR A 351 11.88 22.67 -31.79
CA THR A 351 11.47 23.92 -31.13
C THR A 351 10.84 23.60 -29.78
N PHE A 352 11.48 24.07 -28.71
CA PHE A 352 10.96 24.04 -27.35
C PHE A 352 10.31 25.37 -27.00
N ASN A 353 9.04 25.33 -26.61
CA ASN A 353 8.32 26.48 -26.11
C ASN A 353 8.35 26.46 -24.57
N ILE A 354 8.96 27.48 -23.98
CA ILE A 354 9.16 27.59 -22.52
C ILE A 354 7.84 27.95 -21.82
N GLY A 355 6.96 28.73 -22.45
CA GLY A 355 5.66 29.09 -21.87
C GLY A 355 4.68 27.92 -21.86
N GLU A 356 4.63 27.14 -22.94
CA GLU A 356 3.77 25.94 -23.04
C GLU A 356 4.41 24.69 -22.41
N MET A 357 5.72 24.71 -22.15
CA MET A 357 6.48 23.57 -21.64
C MET A 357 6.34 22.32 -22.53
N THR A 358 6.48 22.52 -23.85
CA THR A 358 6.38 21.43 -24.84
C THR A 358 7.43 21.55 -25.93
N MET A 359 7.98 20.40 -26.33
CA MET A 359 8.88 20.26 -27.48
C MET A 359 8.11 19.77 -28.71
N LYS A 360 8.35 20.41 -29.86
CA LYS A 360 7.84 19.95 -31.16
C LYS A 360 8.94 19.89 -32.20
N VAL A 361 8.75 19.03 -33.20
CA VAL A 361 9.64 18.89 -34.36
C VAL A 361 8.86 19.16 -35.63
N GLY A 362 9.40 20.05 -36.47
CA GLY A 362 8.87 20.32 -37.79
C GLY A 362 9.04 19.13 -38.73
N ASN A 363 8.04 18.86 -39.58
CA ASN A 363 8.07 17.79 -40.58
C ASN A 363 7.98 18.30 -42.04
N GLY A 364 8.19 19.60 -42.25
CA GLY A 364 8.03 20.29 -43.53
C GLY A 364 6.63 20.90 -43.76
N SER A 365 5.62 20.51 -42.99
CA SER A 365 4.25 21.03 -43.12
C SER A 365 3.62 21.45 -41.78
N ALA A 366 3.91 20.72 -40.72
CA ALA A 366 3.43 20.95 -39.36
C ALA A 366 4.56 20.73 -38.34
N ALA A 367 4.33 21.16 -37.11
CA ALA A 367 5.19 20.88 -35.97
C ALA A 367 4.48 19.89 -35.04
N ASN A 368 5.01 18.68 -34.92
CA ASN A 368 4.44 17.60 -34.13
C ASN A 368 5.12 17.50 -32.77
N GLN A 369 4.35 17.24 -31.73
CA GLN A 369 4.90 17.07 -30.38
C GLN A 369 5.78 15.82 -30.28
N VAL A 370 6.91 15.98 -29.60
CA VAL A 370 7.83 14.88 -29.26
C VAL A 370 8.34 15.08 -27.84
N TYR A 371 8.64 13.98 -27.13
CA TYR A 371 9.23 14.03 -25.79
C TYR A 371 10.75 13.90 -25.88
N ARG A 372 11.38 14.94 -26.43
CA ARG A 372 12.80 14.94 -26.76
C ARG A 372 13.61 15.75 -25.77
N VAL A 373 14.71 15.20 -25.27
CA VAL A 373 15.68 15.90 -24.42
C VAL A 373 17.05 15.87 -25.08
N PHE A 374 17.64 17.05 -25.28
CA PHE A 374 19.01 17.14 -25.78
C PHE A 374 20.01 16.90 -24.65
N VAL A 375 20.98 16.03 -24.90
CA VAL A 375 21.93 15.55 -23.90
C VAL A 375 23.36 15.99 -24.18
N GLY A 376 23.66 16.43 -25.40
CA GLY A 376 24.97 16.92 -25.79
C GLY A 376 25.02 17.31 -27.26
N GLU A 377 26.21 17.63 -27.72
CA GLU A 377 26.52 17.90 -29.12
C GLU A 377 27.89 17.32 -29.48
N VAL A 378 28.06 17.02 -30.76
CA VAL A 378 29.31 16.49 -31.31
C VAL A 378 29.68 17.29 -32.56
N VAL A 379 30.97 17.44 -32.79
CA VAL A 379 31.50 17.93 -34.05
C VAL A 379 32.01 16.73 -34.83
N VAL A 380 31.55 16.59 -36.07
CA VAL A 380 32.06 15.62 -37.04
C VAL A 380 32.95 16.37 -38.01
N ALA A 381 34.17 15.88 -38.19
CA ALA A 381 35.12 16.40 -39.15
C ALA A 381 35.89 15.25 -39.78
N SER A 382 36.11 15.30 -41.09
CA SER A 382 36.69 14.16 -41.83
C SER A 382 35.88 12.87 -41.63
N ASN A 383 34.55 12.99 -41.61
CA ASN A 383 33.58 11.89 -41.47
C ASN A 383 33.66 11.10 -40.15
N VAL A 384 34.33 11.63 -39.12
CA VAL A 384 34.39 11.03 -37.78
C VAL A 384 34.16 12.09 -36.71
N VAL A 385 33.71 11.66 -35.53
CA VAL A 385 33.52 12.55 -34.38
C VAL A 385 34.88 13.07 -33.91
N SER A 386 35.07 14.38 -33.97
CA SER A 386 36.30 15.08 -33.59
C SER A 386 36.23 15.73 -32.22
N ALA A 387 35.02 16.07 -31.75
CA ALA A 387 34.79 16.60 -30.41
C ALA A 387 33.41 16.18 -29.88
N ILE A 388 33.33 15.96 -28.57
CA ILE A 388 32.10 15.62 -27.85
C ILE A 388 31.91 16.65 -26.73
N THR A 389 30.72 17.23 -26.63
CA THR A 389 30.34 18.13 -25.53
C THR A 389 29.03 17.63 -24.92
N TRP A 390 29.10 17.13 -23.69
CA TRP A 390 27.90 16.73 -22.94
C TRP A 390 27.27 17.93 -22.24
N TYR A 391 25.94 17.96 -22.21
CA TYR A 391 25.23 19.04 -21.54
C TYR A 391 25.14 18.84 -20.04
N ALA A 392 25.21 19.95 -19.31
CA ALA A 392 25.16 19.96 -17.86
C ALA A 392 23.84 19.40 -17.33
N LEU A 393 23.97 18.51 -16.34
CA LEU A 393 22.86 17.91 -15.62
C LEU A 393 22.00 18.98 -14.96
N ASN A 394 20.69 18.76 -14.91
CA ASN A 394 19.75 19.67 -14.27
C ASN A 394 19.82 21.12 -14.81
N GLY A 395 20.32 21.34 -16.03
CA GLY A 395 20.38 22.67 -16.64
C GLY A 395 21.11 23.72 -15.78
N ARG A 396 22.05 23.25 -14.95
CA ARG A 396 22.76 24.00 -13.93
C ARG A 396 24.25 23.76 -14.05
N PHE A 397 25.03 24.81 -13.83
CA PHE A 397 26.47 24.74 -13.73
C PHE A 397 26.96 25.57 -12.54
N ASP A 398 27.84 24.99 -11.74
CA ASP A 398 28.61 25.69 -10.72
C ASP A 398 30.09 25.45 -11.01
N ALA A 399 30.82 26.52 -11.33
CA ALA A 399 32.26 26.43 -11.49
C ALA A 399 32.94 26.13 -10.13
N PRO A 400 34.09 25.43 -10.15
CA PRO A 400 34.93 25.33 -8.97
C PRO A 400 35.40 26.73 -8.55
N TRP A 401 35.59 26.90 -7.24
CA TRP A 401 36.16 28.13 -6.71
C TRP A 401 37.59 28.33 -7.18
N THR A 402 37.89 29.52 -7.68
CA THR A 402 39.24 29.88 -8.14
C THR A 402 39.76 31.03 -7.29
N ALA A 403 40.98 30.89 -6.78
CA ALA A 403 41.74 31.94 -6.12
C ALA A 403 43.01 32.21 -6.94
N THR A 404 43.53 33.44 -6.99
CA THR A 404 43.03 34.69 -6.37
C THR A 404 42.08 35.45 -7.31
N LEU A 405 41.54 36.59 -6.90
CA LEU A 405 40.78 37.44 -7.82
C LEU A 405 41.66 37.88 -9.03
N PRO A 406 41.11 37.89 -10.26
CA PRO A 406 41.78 38.39 -11.47
C PRO A 406 42.16 39.86 -11.39
N GLY A 407 43.18 40.24 -12.15
CA GLY A 407 43.61 41.64 -12.31
C GLY A 407 42.69 42.47 -13.20
N THR A 408 43.12 43.68 -13.55
CA THR A 408 42.42 44.58 -14.47
C THR A 408 42.40 44.04 -15.90
N ALA A 409 41.41 44.44 -16.69
CA ALA A 409 41.29 44.08 -18.12
C ALA A 409 41.43 42.58 -18.41
N THR A 410 40.96 41.72 -17.50
CA THR A 410 41.12 40.27 -17.57
C THR A 410 39.79 39.62 -17.94
N LEU A 411 39.76 38.89 -19.05
CA LEU A 411 38.64 38.03 -19.45
C LEU A 411 38.80 36.65 -18.79
N ILE A 412 37.78 36.20 -18.09
CA ILE A 412 37.70 34.84 -17.53
C ILE A 412 36.49 34.16 -18.13
N SER A 413 36.62 32.87 -18.44
CA SER A 413 35.52 32.08 -18.97
C SER A 413 35.47 30.68 -18.37
N ASN A 414 34.26 30.12 -18.31
CA ASN A 414 33.99 28.73 -17.99
C ASN A 414 33.01 28.13 -19.02
N ASN A 415 33.21 26.85 -19.33
CA ASN A 415 32.30 26.09 -20.16
C ASN A 415 31.20 25.49 -19.27
N HIS A 416 30.03 26.12 -19.24
CA HIS A 416 28.88 25.61 -18.49
C HIS A 416 28.10 24.53 -19.24
N ASN A 417 28.23 24.46 -20.57
CA ASN A 417 27.63 23.43 -21.43
C ASN A 417 26.13 23.17 -21.16
N ILE A 418 25.32 24.20 -20.90
CA ILE A 418 23.87 23.98 -20.62
C ILE A 418 23.10 23.67 -21.92
N GLY A 419 23.67 23.95 -23.09
CA GLY A 419 23.06 23.66 -24.39
C GLY A 419 21.98 24.68 -24.79
N VAL A 420 21.74 25.70 -23.98
CA VAL A 420 20.91 26.87 -24.24
C VAL A 420 21.51 28.06 -23.49
N SER A 421 21.29 29.28 -23.99
CA SER A 421 21.75 30.48 -23.28
C SER A 421 21.06 30.53 -21.90
N PRO A 422 21.81 30.57 -20.79
CA PRO A 422 21.24 30.62 -19.46
C PRO A 422 20.46 31.92 -19.26
N ARG A 423 19.32 31.83 -18.59
CA ARG A 423 18.55 33.01 -18.17
C ARG A 423 19.14 33.66 -16.92
N ASP A 424 19.73 32.84 -16.06
CA ASP A 424 20.37 33.27 -14.81
C ASP A 424 21.86 32.93 -14.87
N GLY A 425 22.69 33.96 -15.01
CA GLY A 425 24.15 33.86 -14.90
C GLY A 425 24.62 34.74 -13.75
N GLU A 426 25.40 34.17 -12.83
CA GLU A 426 25.85 34.87 -11.64
C GLU A 426 27.34 34.67 -11.42
N PHE A 427 28.01 35.78 -11.13
CA PHE A 427 29.40 35.82 -10.75
C PHE A 427 29.49 36.21 -9.29
N GLU A 428 30.12 35.36 -8.48
CA GLU A 428 30.18 35.53 -7.04
C GLU A 428 31.61 35.41 -6.52
N VAL A 429 31.87 36.13 -5.43
CA VAL A 429 33.15 36.09 -4.72
C VAL A 429 32.91 35.73 -3.26
N GLU A 430 33.85 35.00 -2.67
CA GLU A 430 33.83 34.59 -1.27
C GLU A 430 35.13 35.04 -0.58
N CYS A 431 34.98 35.64 0.60
CA CYS A 431 36.09 36.07 1.42
C CYS A 431 36.78 34.86 2.07
N THR A 432 38.09 34.69 1.87
CA THR A 432 38.91 33.61 2.42
C THR A 432 39.74 34.04 3.63
N THR A 433 39.99 35.34 3.76
CA THR A 433 40.67 35.96 4.91
C THR A 433 40.01 37.31 5.17
N ALA A 434 39.79 37.68 6.43
CA ALA A 434 39.06 38.89 6.79
C ALA A 434 39.58 40.14 6.06
N ASP A 435 38.69 40.84 5.36
CA ASP A 435 39.02 41.98 4.51
C ASP A 435 37.82 42.93 4.36
N ALA A 436 38.06 44.24 4.34
CA ALA A 436 37.02 45.28 4.18
C ALA A 436 35.75 45.09 5.05
N GLY A 437 35.90 44.57 6.27
CA GLY A 437 34.80 44.30 7.19
C GLY A 437 34.04 42.98 6.94
N TYR A 438 34.41 42.22 5.91
CA TYR A 438 33.90 40.88 5.64
C TYR A 438 34.68 39.83 6.42
N SER A 439 33.96 38.81 6.86
CA SER A 439 34.51 37.64 7.55
C SER A 439 34.69 36.48 6.57
N VAL A 440 35.54 35.50 6.95
CA VAL A 440 35.74 34.29 6.14
C VAL A 440 34.40 33.59 5.89
N GLY A 441 34.12 33.28 4.63
CA GLY A 441 32.88 32.66 4.18
C GLY A 441 31.77 33.64 3.77
N ASP A 442 31.92 34.95 4.03
CA ASP A 442 31.00 35.94 3.48
C ASP A 442 31.10 35.97 1.95
N ARG A 443 29.95 36.10 1.28
CA ARG A 443 29.86 36.13 -0.19
C ARG A 443 29.24 37.41 -0.71
N ILE A 444 29.76 37.88 -1.85
CA ILE A 444 29.18 38.98 -2.62
C ILE A 444 28.73 38.43 -3.96
N LEU A 445 27.46 38.65 -4.25
CA LEU A 445 26.81 38.29 -5.50
C LEU A 445 26.85 39.51 -6.43
N GLY A 446 27.39 39.36 -7.63
CA GLY A 446 27.48 40.46 -8.60
C GLY A 446 28.43 41.59 -8.18
N PRO A 447 29.72 41.30 -7.97
CA PRO A 447 30.72 42.33 -7.63
C PRO A 447 30.83 43.40 -8.72
N ALA A 448 31.33 44.57 -8.33
CA ALA A 448 31.48 45.72 -9.23
C ALA A 448 32.92 45.87 -9.73
N THR A 449 33.06 46.57 -10.84
CA THR A 449 34.34 46.89 -11.50
C THR A 449 34.29 48.32 -12.03
N GLY A 450 35.42 48.88 -12.47
CA GLY A 450 35.42 50.26 -12.98
C GLY A 450 36.36 50.56 -14.13
N SER A 451 35.97 51.61 -14.87
CA SER A 451 36.69 52.18 -15.99
C SER A 451 36.64 53.71 -15.88
N GLY A 452 37.78 54.33 -15.53
CA GLY A 452 37.83 55.75 -15.15
C GLY A 452 36.92 56.04 -13.95
N SER A 453 36.06 57.04 -14.07
CA SER A 453 35.11 57.45 -13.03
C SER A 453 33.81 56.61 -12.98
N LEU A 454 33.64 55.64 -13.89
CA LEU A 454 32.44 54.81 -13.96
C LEU A 454 32.63 53.52 -13.16
N VAL A 455 31.67 53.21 -12.30
CA VAL A 455 31.56 51.95 -11.56
C VAL A 455 30.32 51.21 -12.07
N SER A 456 30.48 49.95 -12.44
CA SER A 456 29.39 49.10 -12.90
C SER A 456 29.50 47.71 -12.29
N LYS A 457 28.36 47.01 -12.16
CA LYS A 457 28.36 45.56 -11.93
C LYS A 457 29.13 44.88 -13.06
N ILE A 458 29.91 43.85 -12.72
CA ILE A 458 30.63 43.04 -13.72
C ILE A 458 29.59 42.34 -14.63
N PRO A 459 29.60 42.61 -15.95
CA PRO A 459 28.65 41.98 -16.86
C PRO A 459 29.00 40.50 -17.06
N CYS A 460 27.97 39.66 -17.06
CA CYS A 460 28.10 38.26 -17.48
C CYS A 460 27.80 38.16 -18.98
N ILE A 461 28.75 37.63 -19.74
CA ILE A 461 28.65 37.36 -21.17
C ILE A 461 28.34 35.88 -21.31
N VAL A 462 27.17 35.53 -21.86
CA VAL A 462 26.70 34.14 -21.92
C VAL A 462 26.44 33.70 -23.35
N THR A 463 26.74 32.44 -23.63
CA THR A 463 26.36 31.71 -24.84
C THR A 463 25.64 30.43 -24.45
N ARG A 464 25.36 29.52 -25.40
CA ARG A 464 24.78 28.21 -25.08
C ARG A 464 25.71 27.30 -24.28
N LYS A 465 27.03 27.54 -24.35
CA LYS A 465 28.05 26.67 -23.75
C LYS A 465 28.97 27.37 -22.78
N THR A 466 29.16 28.67 -22.91
CA THR A 466 30.20 29.41 -22.18
C THR A 466 29.60 30.59 -21.44
N MET A 467 30.12 30.83 -20.23
CA MET A 467 29.90 32.07 -19.51
C MET A 467 31.27 32.72 -19.29
N ALA A 468 31.32 34.03 -19.47
CA ALA A 468 32.52 34.81 -19.26
C ALA A 468 32.22 36.11 -18.54
N VAL A 469 33.23 36.63 -17.86
CA VAL A 469 33.21 37.98 -17.28
C VAL A 469 34.51 38.68 -17.62
N ILE A 470 34.45 40.01 -17.69
CA ILE A 470 35.63 40.84 -17.92
C ILE A 470 35.74 41.88 -16.80
N THR A 471 36.94 42.01 -16.22
CA THR A 471 37.24 43.06 -15.26
C THR A 471 37.58 44.37 -15.98
N GLY A 472 37.24 45.49 -15.34
CA GLY A 472 37.47 46.84 -15.83
C GLY A 472 38.95 47.15 -16.01
N SER A 473 39.24 48.08 -16.92
CA SER A 473 40.60 48.47 -17.30
C SER A 473 41.28 49.39 -16.28
N SER A 474 40.50 50.17 -15.52
CA SER A 474 41.04 51.09 -14.51
C SER A 474 41.04 50.49 -13.12
N GLN A 475 40.01 49.72 -12.78
CA GLN A 475 39.94 49.01 -11.51
C GLN A 475 39.22 47.69 -11.70
N ALA A 476 39.86 46.60 -11.27
CA ALA A 476 39.31 45.27 -11.45
C ALA A 476 38.09 45.03 -10.55
N TRP A 477 38.12 45.60 -9.35
CA TRP A 477 37.16 45.29 -8.28
C TRP A 477 36.78 46.50 -7.44
N TYR A 478 35.49 46.64 -7.20
CA TYR A 478 34.90 47.49 -6.18
C TYR A 478 33.93 46.68 -5.33
N ILE A 479 34.03 46.88 -4.01
CA ILE A 479 33.10 46.36 -3.01
C ILE A 479 32.69 47.50 -2.08
N PHE A 480 31.60 47.33 -1.34
CA PHE A 480 31.30 48.20 -0.21
C PHE A 480 31.87 47.58 1.05
N ASN A 481 32.59 48.33 1.87
CA ASN A 481 33.02 47.86 3.18
C ASN A 481 31.79 47.50 4.01
N LYS A 482 31.73 46.26 4.53
CA LYS A 482 30.56 45.73 5.24
C LYS A 482 30.23 46.52 6.51
N SER A 483 31.23 47.12 7.15
CA SER A 483 31.09 47.85 8.42
C SER A 483 30.78 49.34 8.24
N THR A 484 31.28 49.97 7.17
CA THR A 484 31.17 51.43 6.99
C THR A 484 30.30 51.85 5.80
N GLY A 485 29.99 50.93 4.89
CA GLY A 485 29.29 51.24 3.63
C GLY A 485 30.13 52.04 2.62
N ALA A 486 31.39 52.37 2.93
CA ALA A 486 32.27 53.08 2.02
C ALA A 486 32.75 52.17 0.87
N VAL A 487 32.99 52.75 -0.31
CA VAL A 487 33.61 52.01 -1.42
C VAL A 487 35.03 51.61 -1.03
N ALA A 488 35.35 50.33 -1.21
CA ALA A 488 36.65 49.74 -0.91
C ALA A 488 37.11 48.86 -2.08
N THR A 489 38.43 48.65 -2.15
CA THR A 489 39.04 47.70 -3.08
C THR A 489 39.39 46.43 -2.30
N PRO A 490 38.91 45.25 -2.70
CA PRO A 490 39.26 44.01 -2.03
C PRO A 490 40.73 43.66 -2.27
N THR A 491 41.36 43.08 -1.27
CA THR A 491 42.70 42.48 -1.41
C THR A 491 42.57 41.19 -2.20
N SER A 492 43.10 41.10 -3.42
CA SER A 492 42.85 39.97 -4.33
C SER A 492 43.14 38.58 -3.73
N ALA A 493 44.15 38.46 -2.86
CA ALA A 493 44.51 37.22 -2.17
C ALA A 493 43.53 36.79 -1.07
N SER A 494 42.75 37.72 -0.53
CA SER A 494 41.76 37.49 0.53
C SER A 494 40.42 37.00 0.01
N TRP A 495 40.30 36.74 -1.29
CA TRP A 495 39.05 36.38 -1.95
C TRP A 495 39.25 35.32 -3.03
N LYS A 496 38.21 34.52 -3.24
CA LYS A 496 38.08 33.55 -4.34
C LYS A 496 36.78 33.84 -5.11
N TYR A 497 36.70 33.42 -6.36
CA TYR A 497 35.53 33.65 -7.21
C TYR A 497 34.99 32.36 -7.80
N ARG A 498 33.72 32.37 -8.22
CA ARG A 498 33.15 31.36 -9.10
C ARG A 498 32.04 31.93 -9.98
N MET A 499 31.76 31.18 -11.03
CA MET A 499 30.70 31.43 -11.99
C MET A 499 29.62 30.37 -11.83
N THR A 500 28.35 30.77 -11.76
CA THR A 500 27.21 29.86 -11.77
C THR A 500 26.26 30.23 -12.90
N ALA A 501 25.66 29.23 -13.53
CA ALA A 501 24.71 29.42 -14.62
C ALA A 501 23.53 28.47 -14.48
N LYS A 502 22.32 28.97 -14.72
CA LYS A 502 21.09 28.19 -14.69
C LYS A 502 20.18 28.57 -15.86
N ARG A 503 19.48 27.57 -16.37
CA ARG A 503 18.57 27.69 -17.50
C ARG A 503 17.36 28.60 -17.20
N GLY A 504 16.83 28.55 -15.97
CA GLY A 504 15.85 29.52 -15.45
C GLY A 504 14.36 29.20 -15.66
N TRP A 505 14.01 27.93 -15.91
CA TRP A 505 12.63 27.44 -15.96
C TRP A 505 12.48 25.98 -15.50
#